data_AF-A0AAN4ZCQ0-F1
#
_entry.id   AF-A0AAN4ZCQ0-F1
#
_cell.length_a   1.000
_cell.length_b   1.000
_cell.length_c   1.000
_cell.angle_alpha   90.00
_cell.angle_beta   90.00
_cell.angle_gamma   90.00
#
_symmetry.space_group_name_H-M   'P 1'
#
loop_
_entity.id
_entity.type
_entity.pdbx_description
1 polymer ?
#
loop_
_entity_poly.entity_id
_entity_poly.type
_entity_poly.pdbx_seq_one_letter_code
_entity_poly.pdbx_strand_id
1 'polypeptide(L)'
;FQGETFHNAVVCSRIRYGSTFVYRIFDDPDSDGIHINVPRDELNGLSLKGIHRGKAIYLSNSTSKSHSSVRKLGDNAIVIEASTHENAGICATDSYPLVYLLHFNRNLHVLDTRTMQFLPILQLGDIIDIRYIAGIHNGEITVKGRMGRIGERYLV
;
A
#
# COMPACT_ATOMS: atom_id res chain seq x y z
N PHE A 1 21.20 -7.07 12.41
CA PHE A 1 20.41 -6.43 11.34
C PHE A 1 21.30 -5.58 10.43
N GLN A 2 22.35 -6.16 9.83
CA GLN A 2 23.21 -5.43 8.88
C GLN A 2 22.64 -5.61 7.47
N GLY A 3 22.42 -4.51 6.74
CA GLY A 3 21.92 -4.56 5.35
C GLY A 3 20.39 -4.62 5.18
N GLU A 4 19.64 -4.42 6.26
CA GLU A 4 18.18 -4.28 6.22
C GLU A 4 17.77 -2.81 6.11
N THR A 5 16.68 -2.56 5.39
CA THR A 5 16.03 -1.25 5.31
C THR A 5 14.59 -1.40 5.79
N PHE A 6 14.22 -0.58 6.77
CA PHE A 6 12.86 -0.51 7.29
C PHE A 6 12.07 0.54 6.51
N HIS A 7 10.91 0.14 6.02
CA HIS A 7 10.01 1.02 5.29
C HIS A 7 8.80 1.36 6.14
N ASN A 8 8.05 2.38 5.70
CA ASN A 8 6.74 2.64 6.26
C ASN A 8 5.80 1.45 6.00
N ALA A 9 4.82 1.24 6.88
CA ALA A 9 3.83 0.16 6.81
C ALA A 9 4.34 -1.27 7.11
N VAL A 10 5.21 -1.41 8.11
CA VAL A 10 5.54 -2.71 8.75
C VAL A 10 6.20 -3.70 7.75
N VAL A 11 6.94 -3.17 6.77
CA VAL A 11 7.65 -3.95 5.76
C VAL A 11 9.14 -3.63 5.77
N CYS A 12 9.94 -4.66 5.57
CA CYS A 12 11.39 -4.62 5.55
C CYS A 12 11.89 -5.10 4.18
N SER A 13 13.07 -4.62 3.79
CA SER A 13 13.79 -5.17 2.64
C SER A 13 15.24 -5.43 3.00
N ARG A 14 15.83 -6.48 2.42
CA ARG A 14 17.26 -6.79 2.54
C ARG A 14 17.86 -7.18 1.20
N ILE A 15 19.16 -6.94 1.04
CA ILE A 15 19.90 -7.37 -0.15
C ILE A 15 20.72 -8.61 0.23
N ARG A 16 20.52 -9.71 -0.49
CA ARG A 16 21.25 -10.97 -0.29
C ARG A 16 21.72 -11.50 -1.64
N TYR A 17 23.02 -11.71 -1.78
CA TYR A 17 23.66 -12.15 -3.04
C TYR A 17 23.25 -11.30 -4.27
N GLY A 18 23.18 -9.97 -4.09
CA GLY A 18 22.78 -9.04 -5.14
C GLY A 18 21.27 -8.97 -5.44
N SER A 19 20.46 -9.82 -4.82
CA SER A 19 19.01 -9.84 -4.97
C SER A 19 18.29 -9.10 -3.85
N THR A 20 17.18 -8.45 -4.17
CA THR A 20 16.29 -7.80 -3.20
C THR A 20 15.27 -8.80 -2.67
N PHE A 21 15.15 -8.88 -1.35
CA PHE A 21 14.11 -9.63 -0.66
C PHE A 21 13.27 -8.68 0.19
N VAL A 22 11.96 -8.91 0.24
CA VAL A 22 11.04 -8.13 1.08
C VAL A 22 10.24 -9.06 1.99
N TYR A 23 9.95 -8.62 3.21
CA TYR A 23 9.23 -9.38 4.22
C TYR A 23 8.55 -8.42 5.19
N ARG A 24 7.53 -8.87 5.91
CA ARG A 24 6.89 -8.07 6.97
C ARG A 24 7.74 -8.14 8.23
N ILE A 25 7.60 -7.16 9.13
CA ILE A 25 8.44 -7.10 10.35
C ILE A 25 8.31 -8.35 11.25
N PHE A 26 7.19 -9.07 11.13
CA PHE A 26 6.85 -10.25 11.93
C PHE A 26 7.08 -11.56 11.18
N ASP A 27 7.52 -11.50 9.92
CA ASP A 27 7.86 -12.67 9.11
C ASP A 27 9.30 -13.13 9.43
N ASP A 28 9.60 -14.42 9.23
CA ASP A 28 10.99 -14.89 9.22
C ASP A 28 11.63 -14.47 7.88
N PRO A 29 12.67 -13.61 7.88
CA PRO A 29 13.26 -13.11 6.65
C PRO A 29 13.87 -14.21 5.78
N ASP A 30 14.27 -15.35 6.35
CA ASP A 30 14.92 -16.48 5.66
C ASP A 30 13.95 -17.46 5.03
N SER A 31 12.75 -17.66 5.60
CA SER A 31 11.73 -18.55 5.02
C SER A 31 10.62 -17.82 4.28
N ASP A 32 10.23 -16.63 4.75
CA ASP A 32 9.03 -15.94 4.30
C ASP A 32 9.34 -14.77 3.35
N GLY A 33 10.63 -14.43 3.21
CA GLY A 33 11.11 -13.37 2.35
C GLY A 33 10.77 -13.59 0.86
N ILE A 34 10.09 -12.62 0.25
CA ILE A 34 9.73 -12.64 -1.15
C ILE A 34 10.91 -12.12 -1.97
N HIS A 35 11.38 -12.94 -2.91
CA HIS A 35 12.39 -12.53 -3.90
C HIS A 35 11.77 -11.59 -4.93
N ILE A 36 12.33 -10.38 -5.04
CA ILE A 36 11.92 -9.37 -5.99
C ILE A 36 12.82 -9.46 -7.23
N ASN A 37 12.34 -10.22 -8.21
CA ASN A 37 12.97 -10.35 -9.52
C ASN A 37 12.63 -9.15 -10.43
N VAL A 38 13.00 -7.95 -9.98
CA VAL A 38 12.85 -6.69 -10.72
C VAL A 38 14.20 -5.98 -10.71
N PRO A 39 14.73 -5.51 -11.86
CA PRO A 39 15.97 -4.75 -11.90
C PRO A 39 15.94 -3.56 -10.94
N ARG A 40 17.04 -3.33 -10.21
CA ARG A 40 17.10 -2.28 -9.18
C ARG A 40 16.80 -0.89 -9.74
N ASP A 41 17.25 -0.65 -10.96
CA ASP A 41 17.03 0.55 -11.75
C ASP A 41 15.54 0.82 -12.03
N GLU A 42 14.70 -0.22 -12.16
CA GLU A 42 13.25 -0.07 -12.25
C GLU A 42 12.57 0.24 -10.89
N LEU A 43 13.23 -0.07 -9.79
CA LEU A 43 12.77 0.25 -8.44
C LEU A 43 13.17 1.66 -7.98
N ASN A 44 14.03 2.34 -8.73
CA ASN A 44 14.49 3.68 -8.39
C ASN A 44 13.32 4.68 -8.35
N GLY A 45 13.23 5.45 -7.26
CA GLY A 45 12.15 6.40 -7.04
C GLY A 45 10.82 5.79 -6.61
N LEU A 46 10.74 4.47 -6.46
CA LEU A 46 9.56 3.77 -5.93
C LEU A 46 9.67 3.59 -4.42
N SER A 47 8.54 3.75 -3.73
CA SER A 47 8.44 3.49 -2.29
C SER A 47 7.79 2.13 -2.04
N LEU A 48 8.47 1.21 -1.36
CA LEU A 48 7.84 -0.02 -0.88
C LEU A 48 6.81 0.32 0.21
N LYS A 49 5.56 -0.12 0.03
CA LYS A 49 4.43 0.20 0.91
C LYS A 49 3.78 -0.99 1.58
N GLY A 50 4.14 -2.20 1.18
CA GLY A 50 3.63 -3.40 1.82
C GLY A 50 3.78 -4.64 0.97
N ILE A 51 3.26 -5.73 1.51
CA ILE A 51 3.21 -7.04 0.88
C ILE A 51 1.76 -7.50 0.89
N HIS A 52 1.27 -7.96 -0.26
CA HIS A 52 -0.06 -8.47 -0.42
C HIS A 52 -0.05 -9.71 -1.30
N ARG A 53 -0.51 -10.84 -0.76
CA ARG A 53 -0.67 -12.13 -1.47
C ARG A 53 0.58 -12.54 -2.26
N GLY A 54 1.74 -12.47 -1.60
CA GLY A 54 3.03 -12.82 -2.18
C GLY A 54 3.58 -11.78 -3.17
N LYS A 55 3.01 -10.57 -3.23
CA LYS A 55 3.51 -9.48 -4.07
C LYS A 55 3.92 -8.27 -3.27
N ALA A 56 5.07 -7.69 -3.61
CA ALA A 56 5.46 -6.36 -3.16
C ALA A 56 4.58 -5.29 -3.81
N ILE A 57 4.09 -4.37 -2.99
CA ILE A 57 3.36 -3.19 -3.45
C ILE A 57 4.29 -1.99 -3.36
N TYR A 58 4.62 -1.45 -4.52
CA TYR A 58 5.34 -0.20 -4.65
C TYR A 58 4.38 0.95 -4.94
N LEU A 59 4.73 2.15 -4.47
CA LEU A 59 4.04 3.39 -4.79
C LEU A 59 4.99 4.31 -5.56
N SER A 60 4.52 4.81 -6.70
CA SER A 60 5.14 5.92 -7.42
C SER A 60 4.30 7.17 -7.22
N ASN A 61 4.93 8.24 -6.70
CA ASN A 61 4.31 9.55 -6.61
C ASN A 61 4.64 10.30 -7.90
N SER A 62 3.76 10.20 -8.91
CA SER A 62 3.92 10.89 -10.18
C SER A 62 2.96 12.06 -10.25
N THR A 63 3.51 13.28 -10.35
CA THR A 63 2.74 14.52 -10.40
C THR A 63 2.11 14.79 -11.76
N SER A 64 2.49 14.02 -12.78
CA SER A 64 2.04 14.22 -14.17
C SER A 64 0.79 13.41 -14.52
N LYS A 65 0.28 12.57 -13.63
CA LYS A 65 -0.87 11.71 -13.90
C LYS A 65 -2.17 12.31 -13.35
N SER A 66 -3.19 12.39 -14.21
CA SER A 66 -4.55 12.81 -13.82
C SER A 66 -5.32 11.72 -13.08
N HIS A 67 -4.94 10.45 -13.24
CA HIS A 67 -5.62 9.31 -12.63
C HIS A 67 -4.62 8.29 -12.06
N SER A 68 -4.98 7.70 -10.93
CA SER A 68 -4.25 6.57 -10.36
C SER A 68 -4.28 5.39 -11.32
N SER A 69 -3.14 4.75 -11.50
CA SER A 69 -2.98 3.57 -12.36
C SER A 69 -2.14 2.52 -11.66
N VAL A 70 -2.19 1.29 -12.17
CA VAL A 70 -1.40 0.19 -11.65
C VAL A 70 -0.75 -0.53 -12.80
N ARG A 71 0.49 -0.97 -12.62
CA ARG A 71 1.17 -1.85 -13.57
C ARG A 71 1.98 -2.91 -12.83
N LYS A 72 2.23 -4.01 -13.52
CA LYS A 72 3.15 -5.04 -13.04
C LYS A 72 4.59 -4.53 -13.21
N LEU A 73 5.43 -4.80 -12.22
CA LEU A 73 6.89 -4.67 -12.33
C LEU A 73 7.54 -6.02 -12.63
N GLY A 74 6.92 -7.10 -12.16
CA GLY A 74 7.33 -8.47 -12.41
C GLY A 74 6.32 -9.43 -11.78
N ASP A 75 6.69 -10.69 -11.65
CA ASP A 75 5.78 -11.71 -11.11
C ASP A 75 5.40 -11.45 -9.65
N ASN A 76 6.35 -10.94 -8.86
CA ASN A 76 6.19 -10.73 -7.41
C ASN A 76 6.12 -9.25 -7.01
N ALA A 77 5.89 -8.34 -7.96
CA ALA A 77 5.85 -6.92 -7.67
C ALA A 77 4.88 -6.16 -8.58
N ILE A 78 4.13 -5.25 -7.97
CA ILE A 78 3.28 -4.29 -8.67
C ILE A 78 3.66 -2.88 -8.22
N VAL A 79 3.41 -1.90 -9.09
CA VAL A 79 3.50 -0.49 -8.72
C VAL A 79 2.15 0.18 -8.92
N ILE A 80 1.74 0.90 -7.89
CA ILE A 80 0.61 1.80 -7.92
C ILE A 80 1.15 3.20 -8.20
N GLU A 81 0.67 3.82 -9.25
CA GLU A 81 1.07 5.14 -9.70
C GLU A 81 -0.04 6.10 -9.28
N ALA A 82 0.11 6.74 -8.13
CA ALA A 82 -0.91 7.60 -7.55
C ALA A 82 -0.90 8.99 -8.20
N SER A 83 -2.08 9.55 -8.45
CA SER A 83 -2.25 10.88 -9.07
C SER A 83 -2.08 12.06 -8.11
N THR A 84 -1.65 11.85 -6.87
CA THR A 84 -1.57 12.90 -5.84
C THR A 84 -0.14 13.10 -5.35
N HIS A 85 0.20 14.35 -5.01
CA HIS A 85 1.49 14.73 -4.40
C HIS A 85 1.75 14.13 -3.02
N GLU A 86 0.72 13.55 -2.41
CA GLU A 86 0.76 13.14 -1.01
C GLU A 86 0.96 11.64 -0.89
N ASN A 87 1.72 11.28 0.15
CA ASN A 87 1.97 9.91 0.54
C ASN A 87 0.65 9.23 0.93
N ALA A 88 0.09 8.43 0.04
CA ALA A 88 -1.13 7.68 0.30
C ALA A 88 -0.88 6.60 1.36
N GLY A 89 -1.79 6.50 2.34
CA GLY A 89 -1.82 5.35 3.24
C GLY A 89 -2.27 4.13 2.46
N ILE A 90 -1.48 3.05 2.50
CA ILE A 90 -1.85 1.78 1.88
C ILE A 90 -2.18 0.78 2.98
N CYS A 91 -3.30 0.09 2.84
CA CYS A 91 -3.69 -1.03 3.68
C CYS A 91 -4.16 -2.18 2.80
N ALA A 92 -3.76 -3.39 3.15
CA ALA A 92 -4.21 -4.59 2.49
C ALA A 92 -4.18 -5.76 3.48
N THR A 93 -5.03 -6.75 3.24
CA THR A 93 -5.05 -8.03 3.94
C THR A 93 -4.97 -9.14 2.90
N ASP A 94 -4.31 -10.24 3.22
CA ASP A 94 -4.15 -11.35 2.26
C ASP A 94 -5.44 -12.14 2.04
N SER A 95 -6.44 -11.97 2.94
CA SER A 95 -7.72 -12.67 2.86
C SER A 95 -8.57 -12.24 1.66
N TYR A 96 -8.33 -11.04 1.12
CA TYR A 96 -9.10 -10.47 0.01
C TYR A 96 -8.16 -10.01 -1.11
N PRO A 97 -8.60 -9.94 -2.36
CA PRO A 97 -7.78 -9.48 -3.49
C PRO A 97 -7.66 -7.94 -3.57
N LEU A 98 -7.92 -7.22 -2.48
CA LEU A 98 -8.12 -5.78 -2.50
C LEU A 98 -6.99 -5.05 -1.79
N VAL A 99 -6.51 -3.98 -2.41
CA VAL A 99 -5.58 -3.02 -1.83
C VAL A 99 -6.28 -1.68 -1.72
N TYR A 100 -6.25 -1.09 -0.53
CA TYR A 100 -6.93 0.14 -0.18
C TYR A 100 -5.92 1.27 -0.10
N LEU A 101 -6.18 2.35 -0.83
CA LEU A 101 -5.36 3.55 -0.83
C LEU A 101 -6.20 4.72 -0.34
N LEU A 102 -5.78 5.27 0.79
CA LEU A 102 -6.41 6.42 1.39
C LEU A 102 -5.61 7.67 1.03
N HIS A 103 -6.26 8.59 0.32
CA HIS A 103 -5.75 9.91 0.02
C HIS A 103 -6.31 10.92 1.04
N PHE A 104 -5.56 12.00 1.34
CA PHE A 104 -6.01 13.02 2.30
C PHE A 104 -7.26 13.78 1.84
N ASN A 105 -7.56 13.78 0.54
CA ASN A 105 -8.77 14.38 -0.01
C ASN A 105 -10.07 13.59 0.30
N ARG A 106 -10.01 12.58 1.17
CA ARG A 106 -11.12 11.72 1.61
C ARG A 106 -11.62 10.74 0.56
N ASN A 107 -10.83 10.53 -0.48
CA ASN A 107 -11.09 9.49 -1.47
C ASN A 107 -10.39 8.19 -1.06
N LEU A 108 -11.19 7.14 -0.94
CA LEU A 108 -10.72 5.78 -0.83
C LEU A 108 -10.70 5.17 -2.23
N HIS A 109 -9.49 4.93 -2.72
CA HIS A 109 -9.27 4.16 -3.94
C HIS A 109 -9.09 2.70 -3.56
N VAL A 110 -9.73 1.80 -4.31
CA VAL A 110 -9.62 0.37 -4.09
C VAL A 110 -9.13 -0.28 -5.37
N LEU A 111 -8.00 -0.98 -5.28
CA LEU A 111 -7.43 -1.76 -6.37
C LEU A 111 -7.80 -3.23 -6.19
N ASP A 112 -8.44 -3.84 -7.19
CA ASP A 112 -8.55 -5.30 -7.29
C ASP A 112 -7.29 -5.84 -7.97
N THR A 113 -6.48 -6.58 -7.22
CA THR A 113 -5.20 -7.14 -7.69
C THR A 113 -5.34 -8.35 -8.60
N ARG A 114 -6.54 -8.93 -8.74
CA ARG A 114 -6.81 -9.99 -9.73
C ARG A 114 -6.97 -9.40 -11.12
N THR A 115 -7.74 -8.32 -11.22
CA THR A 115 -8.06 -7.66 -12.49
C THR A 115 -7.07 -6.54 -12.81
N MET A 116 -6.30 -6.08 -11.83
CA MET A 116 -5.42 -4.92 -11.93
C MET A 116 -6.20 -3.65 -12.30
N GLN A 117 -7.41 -3.52 -11.76
CA GLN A 117 -8.31 -2.38 -12.01
C GLN A 117 -8.70 -1.71 -10.70
N PHE A 118 -8.81 -0.38 -10.76
CA PHE A 118 -9.41 0.38 -9.67
C PHE A 118 -10.94 0.26 -9.74
N LEU A 119 -11.55 0.00 -8.58
CA LEU A 119 -12.99 0.09 -8.39
C LEU A 119 -13.42 1.57 -8.36
N PRO A 120 -14.72 1.86 -8.51
CA PRO A 120 -15.25 3.22 -8.33
C PRO A 120 -14.80 3.82 -7.00
N ILE A 121 -14.36 5.09 -7.05
CA ILE A 121 -13.83 5.81 -5.89
C ILE A 121 -14.94 5.95 -4.84
N LEU A 122 -14.61 5.60 -3.59
CA LEU A 122 -15.50 5.79 -2.45
C LEU A 122 -15.16 7.10 -1.74
N GLN A 123 -16.12 8.00 -1.63
CA GLN A 123 -15.99 9.22 -0.84
C GLN A 123 -16.36 8.95 0.61
N LEU A 124 -15.43 9.23 1.52
CA LEU A 124 -15.63 9.05 2.95
C LEU A 124 -16.28 10.33 3.51
N GLY A 125 -17.62 10.36 3.49
CA GLY A 125 -18.50 11.54 3.67
C GLY A 125 -18.12 12.56 4.76
N ASP A 126 -18.72 12.45 5.95
CA ASP A 126 -18.65 13.46 7.02
C ASP A 126 -17.30 13.53 7.77
N ILE A 127 -16.32 12.73 7.33
CA ILE A 127 -14.98 12.75 7.92
C ILE A 127 -14.24 13.95 7.33
N ILE A 128 -13.85 14.91 8.18
CA ILE A 128 -13.19 16.14 7.72
C ILE A 128 -11.68 15.94 7.50
N ASP A 129 -11.10 14.92 8.13
CA ASP A 129 -9.67 14.64 8.08
C ASP A 129 -9.45 13.16 8.39
N ILE A 130 -8.92 12.37 7.45
CA ILE A 130 -8.59 10.97 7.69
C ILE A 130 -7.07 10.85 7.72
N ARG A 131 -6.57 10.32 8.84
CA ARG A 131 -5.13 10.19 9.09
C ARG A 131 -4.58 8.89 8.54
N TYR A 132 -5.27 7.78 8.75
CA TYR A 132 -4.86 6.47 8.24
C TYR A 132 -5.97 5.43 8.36
N ILE A 133 -5.83 4.33 7.63
CA ILE A 133 -6.62 3.11 7.81
C ILE A 133 -6.01 2.34 8.99
N ALA A 134 -6.80 2.09 10.03
CA ALA A 134 -6.37 1.37 11.21
C ALA A 134 -6.39 -0.15 11.00
N GLY A 135 -7.35 -0.65 10.22
CA GLY A 135 -7.47 -2.07 9.93
C GLY A 135 -8.65 -2.39 9.04
N ILE A 136 -8.71 -3.65 8.60
CA ILE A 136 -9.80 -4.19 7.80
C ILE A 136 -10.19 -5.53 8.40
N HIS A 137 -11.46 -5.70 8.74
CA HIS A 137 -11.98 -6.93 9.34
C HIS A 137 -13.37 -7.23 8.79
N ASN A 138 -13.61 -8.45 8.31
CA ASN A 138 -14.91 -8.87 7.74
C ASN A 138 -15.49 -7.93 6.66
N GLY A 139 -14.64 -7.28 5.87
CA GLY A 139 -15.04 -6.33 4.83
C GLY A 139 -15.31 -4.91 5.33
N GLU A 140 -15.21 -4.68 6.63
CA GLU A 140 -15.31 -3.37 7.26
C GLU A 140 -13.93 -2.70 7.36
N ILE A 141 -13.87 -1.41 7.05
CA ILE A 141 -12.62 -0.63 7.04
C ILE A 141 -12.68 0.37 8.18
N THR A 142 -11.87 0.15 9.20
CA THR A 142 -11.74 1.10 10.29
C THR A 142 -10.71 2.15 9.94
N VAL A 143 -11.08 3.42 10.02
CA VAL A 143 -10.17 4.56 9.77
C VAL A 143 -10.03 5.42 11.02
N LYS A 144 -8.85 6.01 11.20
CA LYS A 144 -8.65 7.07 12.20
C LYS A 144 -8.74 8.42 11.50
N GLY A 145 -9.59 9.29 12.01
CA GLY A 145 -9.78 10.63 11.49
C GLY A 145 -10.45 11.57 12.49
N ARG A 146 -10.77 12.78 12.05
CA ARG A 146 -11.62 13.75 12.75
C ARG A 146 -12.95 13.86 12.02
N MET A 147 -14.05 13.84 12.76
CA MET A 147 -15.40 14.07 12.22
C MET A 147 -15.74 15.56 12.23
N GLY A 148 -16.51 15.99 11.23
CA GLY A 148 -17.07 17.34 11.17
C GLY A 148 -18.24 17.52 12.14
N ARG A 149 -17.92 17.93 13.38
CA ARG A 149 -18.78 18.30 14.52
C ARG A 149 -19.24 17.17 15.47
N ILE A 150 -18.69 17.29 16.70
CA ILE A 150 -19.03 16.75 18.04
C ILE A 150 -19.06 15.23 18.19
N GLY A 151 -17.93 14.70 18.64
CA GLY A 151 -17.79 13.35 19.21
C GLY A 151 -16.86 12.50 18.36
N GLU A 152 -15.71 12.15 18.92
CA GLU A 152 -14.89 11.05 18.40
C GLU A 152 -15.75 9.79 18.39
N ARG A 153 -16.16 9.34 17.20
CA ARG A 153 -16.77 8.04 16.99
C ARG A 153 -15.97 7.30 15.93
N TYR A 154 -15.61 6.07 16.26
CA TYR A 154 -15.03 5.12 15.33
C TYR A 154 -16.13 4.67 14.37
N LEU A 155 -15.90 4.79 13.07
CA LEU A 155 -16.67 4.06 12.07
C LEU A 155 -16.17 2.61 12.11
N VAL A 156 -17.06 1.72 12.53
CA VAL A 156 -16.93 0.27 12.37
C VAL A 156 -17.30 -0.01 10.93
#